data_AF-A0A2H0YTA8-F1
#
_entry.id   AF-A0A2H0YTA8-F1
#
_cell.length_a   1.000
_cell.length_b   1.000
_cell.length_c   1.000
_cell.angle_alpha   90.00
_cell.angle_beta   90.00
_cell.angle_gamma   90.00
#
_symmetry.space_group_name_H-M   'P 1'
#
loop_
_entity.id
_entity.type
_entity.pdbx_description
1 polymer ?
#
loop_
_entity_poly.entity_id
_entity_poly.type
_entity_poly.pdbx_seq_one_letter_code
_entity_poly.pdbx_strand_id
1 'polypeptide(L)'
;MEDFFDKNFLQSIVSGIIILVISTLLGVKAKQPDTAGKGWKIVIIIGYIMIFTGFYIFAINVNKGGLNNPYTGAGISLFIIGIVVRLVGKFFNWFNH
;
A
#
# COMPACT_ATOMS: atom_id res chain seq x y z
N MET A 1 -26.15 2.90 -10.60
CA MET A 1 -25.67 2.80 -9.20
C MET A 1 -24.24 2.30 -9.11
N GLU A 2 -23.75 1.51 -10.07
CA GLU A 2 -22.34 1.07 -10.15
C GLU A 2 -21.35 2.25 -10.22
N ASP A 3 -21.60 3.26 -11.07
CA ASP A 3 -20.72 4.44 -11.19
C ASP A 3 -20.55 5.26 -9.90
N PHE A 4 -21.56 5.23 -9.02
CA PHE A 4 -21.55 5.98 -7.76
C PHE A 4 -20.70 5.26 -6.70
N PHE A 5 -20.73 3.93 -6.68
CA PHE A 5 -19.86 3.13 -5.82
C PHE A 5 -18.42 3.16 -6.31
N ASP A 6 -18.20 3.06 -7.62
CA ASP A 6 -16.86 3.04 -8.19
C ASP A 6 -16.11 4.34 -7.88
N LYS A 7 -16.72 5.51 -8.12
CA LYS A 7 -16.10 6.81 -7.81
C LYS A 7 -15.88 7.06 -6.32
N ASN A 8 -16.87 6.80 -5.47
CA ASN A 8 -16.75 7.07 -4.03
C ASN A 8 -15.78 6.09 -3.35
N PHE A 9 -15.76 4.83 -3.79
CA PHE A 9 -14.82 3.84 -3.29
C PHE A 9 -13.39 4.14 -3.76
N LEU A 10 -13.20 4.50 -5.04
CA LEU A 10 -11.90 4.96 -5.54
C LEU A 10 -11.40 6.17 -4.78
N GLN A 11 -12.27 7.16 -4.58
CA GLN A 11 -11.95 8.39 -3.88
C GLN A 11 -11.62 8.11 -2.40
N SER A 12 -12.29 7.14 -1.78
CA SER A 12 -11.99 6.69 -0.42
C SER A 12 -10.62 6.00 -0.34
N ILE A 13 -10.27 5.13 -1.31
CA ILE A 13 -8.94 4.51 -1.39
C ILE A 13 -7.85 5.57 -1.61
N VAL A 14 -8.06 6.47 -2.57
CA VAL A 14 -7.08 7.52 -2.92
C VAL A 14 -6.89 8.49 -1.76
N SER A 15 -7.97 8.92 -1.10
CA SER A 15 -7.88 9.78 0.10
C SER A 15 -7.21 9.06 1.27
N GLY A 16 -7.46 7.76 1.46
CA GLY A 16 -6.76 6.93 2.43
C GLY A 16 -5.26 6.86 2.18
N ILE A 17 -4.84 6.67 0.93
CA ILE A 17 -3.42 6.69 0.51
C ILE A 17 -2.81 8.06 0.78
N ILE A 18 -3.49 9.14 0.39
CA ILE A 18 -3.01 10.52 0.58
C ILE A 18 -2.84 10.84 2.07
N ILE A 19 -3.82 10.49 2.90
CA ILE A 19 -3.72 10.69 4.36
C ILE A 19 -2.55 9.90 4.92
N LEU A 20 -2.35 8.64 4.50
CA LEU A 20 -1.27 7.81 5.01
C LEU A 20 0.10 8.33 4.59
N VAL A 21 0.24 8.82 3.35
CA VAL A 21 1.45 9.51 2.86
C VAL A 21 1.69 10.81 3.62
N ILE A 22 0.66 11.62 3.86
CA ILE A 22 0.78 12.87 4.61
C ILE A 22 1.13 12.61 6.08
N SER A 23 0.44 11.71 6.77
CA SER A 23 0.71 11.35 8.17
C SER A 23 2.13 10.83 8.35
N THR A 24 2.66 10.09 7.37
CA THR A 24 4.03 9.59 7.41
C THR A 24 5.06 10.68 7.07
N LEU A 25 4.81 11.53 6.07
CA LEU A 25 5.68 12.70 5.79
C LEU A 25 5.75 13.67 6.97
N LEU A 26 4.61 13.89 7.65
CA LEU A 26 4.53 14.70 8.86
C LEU A 26 5.19 13.99 10.06
N GLY A 27 5.04 12.67 10.19
CA GLY A 27 5.72 11.86 11.21
C GLY A 27 7.24 11.78 11.02
N VAL A 28 7.74 11.90 9.78
CA VAL A 28 9.18 11.95 9.45
C VAL A 28 9.83 13.24 9.98
N LYS A 29 9.07 14.33 10.17
CA LYS A 29 9.61 15.57 10.76
C LYS A 29 9.80 15.51 12.29
N ALA A 30 9.32 14.47 12.97
CA ALA A 30 9.27 14.45 14.44
C ALA A 30 10.42 13.72 15.15
N LYS A 31 11.39 13.07 14.47
CA LYS A 31 12.57 12.51 15.17
C LYS A 31 13.80 12.33 14.26
N GLN A 32 14.85 13.10 14.55
CA GLN A 32 16.23 12.96 14.06
C GLN A 32 16.94 11.80 14.82
N PRO A 33 18.10 11.26 14.37
CA PRO A 33 18.25 10.33 13.25
C PRO A 33 18.92 9.01 13.70
N ASP A 34 18.19 7.90 13.74
CA ASP A 34 18.82 6.57 13.63
C ASP A 34 18.96 6.23 12.14
N THR A 35 20.18 6.34 11.64
CA THR A 35 20.52 6.13 10.23
C THR A 35 20.17 4.71 9.76
N ALA A 36 20.12 3.73 10.67
CA ALA A 36 19.69 2.36 10.37
C ALA A 36 18.16 2.20 10.23
N GLY A 37 17.36 2.97 10.99
CA GLY A 37 15.89 2.85 10.97
C GLY A 37 15.23 3.56 9.78
N LYS A 38 15.88 4.55 9.16
CA LYS A 38 15.30 5.32 8.04
C LYS A 38 15.09 4.47 6.78
N GLY A 39 16.04 3.61 6.42
CA GLY A 39 15.94 2.74 5.24
C GLY A 39 14.77 1.76 5.35
N TRP A 40 14.64 1.10 6.50
CA TRP A 40 13.58 0.12 6.73
C TRP A 40 12.19 0.74 6.86
N LYS A 41 12.09 1.99 7.36
CA LYS A 41 10.83 2.76 7.30
C LYS A 41 10.37 3.01 5.87
N ILE A 42 11.29 3.29 4.94
CA ILE A 42 10.96 3.45 3.51
C ILE A 42 10.46 2.12 2.92
N VAL A 43 11.10 0.99 3.26
CA VAL A 43 10.64 -0.35 2.82
C VAL A 43 9.22 -0.64 3.31
N ILE A 44 8.89 -0.28 4.56
CA ILE A 44 7.54 -0.41 5.10
C ILE A 44 6.53 0.42 4.29
N ILE A 45 6.89 1.66 3.93
CA ILE A 45 6.04 2.56 3.11
C ILE A 45 5.81 1.97 1.72
N ILE A 46 6.86 1.49 1.07
CA ILE A 46 6.76 0.83 -0.24
C ILE A 46 5.84 -0.39 -0.16
N GLY A 47 5.96 -1.20 0.90
CA GLY A 47 5.05 -2.32 1.15
C GLY A 47 3.59 -1.89 1.22
N TYR A 48 3.27 -0.80 1.93
CA TYR A 48 1.92 -0.25 1.94
C TYR A 48 1.45 0.22 0.56
N ILE A 49 2.28 0.93 -0.19
CA ILE A 49 1.94 1.38 -1.55
C ILE A 49 1.59 0.17 -2.42
N MET A 50 2.40 -0.90 -2.39
CA MET A 50 2.13 -2.14 -3.14
C MET A 50 0.82 -2.82 -2.72
N ILE A 51 0.52 -2.85 -1.41
CA ILE A 51 -0.75 -3.36 -0.88
C ILE A 51 -1.92 -2.58 -1.49
N PHE A 52 -1.89 -1.24 -1.38
CA PHE A 52 -2.99 -0.41 -1.86
C PHE A 52 -3.13 -0.43 -3.39
N THR A 53 -2.02 -0.39 -4.12
CA THR A 53 -2.02 -0.51 -5.58
C THR A 53 -2.51 -1.88 -6.03
N GLY A 54 -2.09 -2.96 -5.37
CA GLY A 54 -2.57 -4.32 -5.68
C GLY A 54 -4.07 -4.46 -5.42
N PHE A 55 -4.54 -3.95 -4.29
CA PHE A 55 -5.97 -3.92 -3.96
C PHE A 55 -6.77 -3.07 -4.95
N TYR A 56 -6.26 -1.91 -5.35
CA TYR A 56 -6.86 -1.04 -6.36
C TYR A 56 -7.00 -1.76 -7.70
N ILE A 57 -5.90 -2.35 -8.20
CA ILE A 57 -5.88 -3.09 -9.47
C ILE A 57 -6.88 -4.25 -9.42
N PHE A 58 -6.94 -4.97 -8.30
CA PHE A 58 -7.92 -6.03 -8.08
C PHE A 58 -9.35 -5.49 -8.15
N ALA A 59 -9.68 -4.44 -7.38
CA ALA A 59 -11.02 -3.88 -7.30
C ALA A 59 -11.57 -3.37 -8.65
N ILE A 60 -10.72 -2.73 -9.46
CA ILE A 60 -11.17 -2.20 -10.77
C ILE A 60 -11.33 -3.30 -11.83
N ASN A 61 -10.62 -4.43 -11.70
CA ASN A 61 -10.57 -5.47 -12.73
C ASN A 61 -11.44 -6.68 -12.41
N VAL A 62 -11.74 -6.92 -11.13
CA VAL A 62 -12.63 -8.01 -10.71
C VAL A 62 -14.03 -7.82 -11.28
N ASN A 63 -14.51 -6.58 -11.39
CA ASN A 63 -15.81 -6.27 -11.99
C ASN A 63 -15.81 -6.35 -13.53
N LYS A 64 -14.64 -6.24 -14.18
CA LYS A 64 -14.52 -6.22 -15.65
C LYS A 64 -14.35 -7.61 -16.28
N GLY A 65 -13.89 -8.59 -15.51
CA GLY A 65 -13.65 -9.95 -16.02
C GLY A 65 -13.46 -11.02 -14.95
N GLY A 66 -13.82 -10.73 -13.71
CA GLY A 66 -13.71 -11.67 -12.60
C GLY A 66 -12.26 -12.10 -12.31
N LEU A 67 -12.12 -13.33 -11.81
CA LEU A 67 -10.84 -13.93 -11.45
C LEU A 67 -10.05 -14.47 -12.65
N ASN A 68 -10.69 -14.62 -13.81
CA ASN A 68 -10.01 -15.02 -15.06
C ASN A 68 -9.30 -13.84 -15.75
N ASN A 69 -9.52 -12.61 -15.29
CA ASN A 69 -8.81 -11.45 -15.80
C ASN A 69 -7.37 -11.44 -15.25
N PRO A 70 -6.33 -11.43 -16.11
CA PRO A 70 -4.92 -11.42 -15.69
C PRO A 70 -4.57 -10.27 -14.73
N TYR A 71 -5.23 -9.12 -14.89
CA TYR A 71 -5.01 -7.96 -14.03
C TYR A 71 -5.56 -8.16 -12.62
N THR A 72 -6.63 -8.93 -12.46
CA THR A 72 -7.16 -9.33 -11.14
C THR A 72 -6.11 -10.18 -10.40
N GLY A 73 -5.52 -11.17 -11.08
CA GLY A 73 -4.44 -11.99 -10.54
C GLY A 73 -3.17 -11.19 -10.23
N ALA A 74 -2.82 -10.23 -11.08
CA ALA A 74 -1.70 -9.31 -10.86
C ALA A 74 -1.93 -8.40 -9.64
N GLY A 75 -3.16 -7.91 -9.44
CA GLY A 75 -3.54 -7.12 -8.27
C GLY A 75 -3.39 -7.91 -6.97
N ILE A 76 -3.89 -9.14 -6.93
CA ILE A 76 -3.73 -10.05 -5.77
C ILE A 76 -2.24 -10.33 -5.52
N SER A 77 -1.47 -10.62 -6.57
CA SER A 77 -0.04 -10.91 -6.46
C SER A 77 0.72 -9.71 -5.88
N LEU A 78 0.44 -8.50 -6.38
CA LEU A 78 1.07 -7.28 -5.89
C LEU A 78 0.67 -6.97 -4.45
N PHE A 79 -0.58 -7.23 -4.08
CA PHE A 79 -1.07 -7.11 -2.71
C PHE A 79 -0.29 -8.04 -1.76
N ILE A 80 -0.14 -9.32 -2.12
CA ILE A 80 0.60 -10.30 -1.32
C ILE A 80 2.07 -9.90 -1.19
N ILE A 81 2.72 -9.52 -2.30
CA ILE A 81 4.11 -9.06 -2.28
C ILE A 81 4.25 -7.83 -1.36
N GLY A 82 3.32 -6.87 -1.43
CA GLY A 82 3.31 -5.71 -0.56
C GLY A 82 3.22 -6.06 0.93
N ILE A 83 2.42 -7.07 1.30
CA ILE A 83 2.38 -7.60 2.68
C ILE A 83 3.74 -8.15 3.09
N VAL A 84 4.37 -8.97 2.25
CA VAL A 84 5.69 -9.56 2.53
C VAL A 84 6.74 -8.46 2.70
N VAL A 85 6.80 -7.49 1.77
CA VAL A 85 7.72 -6.34 1.84
C VAL A 85 7.53 -5.55 3.13
N ARG A 86 6.27 -5.30 3.53
CA ARG A 86 5.95 -4.62 4.79
C ARG A 86 6.42 -5.42 6.01
N LEU A 87 6.21 -6.73 6.03
CA LEU A 87 6.62 -7.61 7.13
C LEU A 87 8.15 -7.66 7.25
N VAL A 88 8.85 -7.81 6.13
CA VAL A 88 10.32 -7.76 6.06
C VAL A 88 10.83 -6.40 6.57
N GLY A 89 10.26 -5.29 6.09
CA GLY A 89 10.63 -3.96 6.55
C GLY A 89 10.41 -3.76 8.06
N LYS A 90 9.31 -4.29 8.61
CA LYS A 90 9.06 -4.26 10.07
C LYS A 90 10.05 -5.11 10.85
N PHE A 91 10.35 -6.31 10.38
CA PHE A 91 11.31 -7.22 11.01
C PHE A 91 12.68 -6.56 11.12
N PHE A 92 13.20 -6.02 10.02
CA PHE A 92 14.50 -5.37 10.02
C PHE A 92 14.51 -4.02 10.74
N ASN A 93 13.40 -3.27 10.74
CA ASN A 93 13.30 -2.06 11.57
C ASN A 93 13.33 -2.39 13.07
N TRP A 94 12.76 -3.53 13.48
CA TRP A 94 12.84 -4.04 14.86
C TRP A 94 14.23 -4.61 15.19
N PHE A 95 14.82 -5.40 14.29
CA PHE A 95 16.14 -6.01 14.50
C PHE A 95 17.29 -4.99 14.60
N ASN A 96 17.14 -3.83 13.97
CA ASN A 96 18.12 -2.74 14.01
C ASN A 96 17.83 -1.67 15.08
N HIS A 97 16.85 -1.90 15.98
CA HIS A 97 16.61 -1.12 17.19
C HIS A 97 17.07 -1.91 18.42
#